data_AF-A0A973RS38-F1
#
_entry.id   AF-A0A973RS38-F1
#
_cell.length_a   1.000
_cell.length_b   1.000
_cell.length_c   1.000
_cell.angle_alpha   90.00
_cell.angle_beta   90.00
_cell.angle_gamma   90.00
#
_symmetry.space_group_name_H-M   'P 1'
#
loop_
_entity.id
_entity.type
_entity.pdbx_description
1 polymer ?
#
loop_
_entity_poly.entity_id
_entity_poly.type
_entity_poly.pdbx_seq_one_letter_code
_entity_poly.pdbx_strand_id
1 'polypeptide(L)'
;MATVQLANTTEVVAWIAANVAKTIAADNHAGHDLDTVMRRMTTDGVLSTIRSAYEFRCTRGDDRPESIKLIGVRLIAEYCKTFGL
;
A
#
# COMPACT_ATOMS: atom_id res chain seq x y z
N MET A 1 12.45 18.40 -10.52
CA MET A 1 11.64 17.25 -10.07
C MET A 1 10.83 17.75 -8.88
N ALA A 2 9.49 17.78 -8.99
CA ALA A 2 8.66 18.24 -7.89
C ALA A 2 8.52 17.10 -6.86
N THR A 3 8.97 17.34 -5.63
CA THR A 3 8.75 16.39 -4.53
C THR A 3 7.33 16.58 -4.02
N VAL A 4 6.46 15.62 -4.29
CA VAL A 4 5.10 15.61 -3.72
C VAL A 4 5.22 15.29 -2.23
N GLN A 5 4.79 16.23 -1.39
CA GLN A 5 4.69 16.02 0.05
C GLN A 5 3.32 15.42 0.38
N LEU A 6 3.32 14.29 1.07
CA LEU A 6 2.10 13.70 1.61
C LEU A 6 1.79 14.44 2.92
N ALA A 7 0.76 15.26 2.94
CA ALA A 7 0.45 16.17 4.03
C ALA A 7 -0.27 15.47 5.20
N ASN A 8 -1.05 14.42 4.92
CA ASN A 8 -1.91 13.76 5.90
C ASN A 8 -1.93 12.23 5.75
N THR A 9 -2.49 11.55 6.75
CA THR A 9 -2.61 10.09 6.77
C THR A 9 -3.40 9.55 5.58
N THR A 10 -4.47 10.24 5.15
CA THR A 10 -5.30 9.80 4.02
C THR A 10 -4.48 9.73 2.72
N GLU A 11 -3.67 10.75 2.45
CA GLU A 11 -2.77 10.78 1.29
C GLU A 11 -1.71 9.67 1.37
N VAL A 12 -1.16 9.39 2.56
CA VAL A 12 -0.22 8.29 2.75
C VAL A 12 -0.87 6.94 2.46
N VAL A 13 -2.07 6.72 2.99
CA VAL A 13 -2.82 5.48 2.79
C VAL A 13 -3.10 5.26 1.31
N ALA A 14 -3.60 6.27 0.62
CA ALA A 14 -3.88 6.22 -0.81
C ALA A 14 -2.60 5.98 -1.64
N TRP A 15 -1.51 6.64 -1.26
CA TRP A 15 -0.22 6.49 -1.93
C TRP A 15 0.35 5.07 -1.78
N ILE A 16 0.28 4.47 -0.59
CA ILE A 16 0.69 3.09 -0.34
C ILE A 16 -0.13 2.13 -1.20
N ALA A 17 -1.47 2.22 -1.13
CA ALA A 17 -2.38 1.36 -1.89
C ALA A 17 -2.09 1.41 -3.40
N ALA A 18 -1.90 2.61 -3.94
CA ALA A 18 -1.62 2.81 -5.36
C ALA A 18 -0.24 2.25 -5.77
N ASN A 19 0.80 2.44 -4.95
CA ASN A 19 2.13 1.91 -5.27
C ASN A 19 2.18 0.39 -5.18
N VAL A 20 1.53 -0.21 -4.17
CA VAL A 20 1.38 -1.67 -4.07
C VAL A 20 0.68 -2.24 -5.29
N ALA A 21 -0.45 -1.64 -5.71
CA ALA A 21 -1.19 -2.09 -6.87
C ALA A 21 -0.36 -2.03 -8.16
N LYS A 22 0.36 -0.90 -8.37
CA LYS A 22 1.26 -0.74 -9.52
C LYS A 22 2.36 -1.79 -9.54
N THR A 23 3.00 -2.05 -8.39
CA THR A 23 4.06 -3.04 -8.28
C THR A 23 3.56 -4.44 -8.62
N ILE A 24 2.41 -4.85 -8.10
CA ILE A 24 1.84 -6.17 -8.36
C ILE A 24 1.42 -6.31 -9.84
N ALA A 25 0.77 -5.29 -10.39
CA ALA A 25 0.32 -5.32 -11.78
C ALA A 25 1.48 -5.32 -12.79
N ALA A 26 2.65 -4.80 -12.41
CA ALA A 26 3.84 -4.78 -13.26
C ALA A 26 4.39 -6.19 -13.56
N ASP A 27 4.16 -7.17 -12.68
CA ASP A 27 4.55 -8.57 -12.91
C ASP A 27 3.63 -9.28 -13.94
N ASN A 28 2.53 -8.64 -14.37
CA ASN A 28 1.66 -9.08 -15.46
C ASN A 28 1.13 -10.53 -15.31
N HIS A 29 0.87 -10.97 -14.09
CA HIS A 29 0.24 -12.26 -13.80
C HIS A 29 -1.23 -12.27 -14.25
N ALA A 30 -1.69 -13.40 -14.81
CA ALA A 30 -3.04 -13.53 -15.36
C ALA A 30 -4.12 -13.32 -14.28
N GLY A 31 -5.01 -12.34 -14.49
CA GLY A 31 -6.04 -11.96 -13.50
C GLY A 31 -5.57 -10.97 -12.43
N HIS A 32 -4.36 -10.41 -12.58
CA HIS A 32 -3.77 -9.40 -11.67
C HIS A 32 -3.44 -8.10 -12.41
N ASP A 33 -4.28 -7.71 -13.36
CA ASP A 33 -4.17 -6.40 -14.01
C ASP A 33 -4.41 -5.26 -13.00
N LEU A 34 -3.98 -4.05 -13.38
CA LEU A 34 -4.02 -2.90 -12.49
C LEU A 34 -5.43 -2.60 -11.95
N ASP A 35 -6.47 -2.73 -12.77
CA ASP A 35 -7.84 -2.43 -12.32
C ASP A 35 -8.31 -3.48 -11.31
N THR A 36 -8.07 -4.76 -11.59
CA THR A 36 -8.38 -5.85 -10.68
C THR A 36 -7.67 -5.71 -9.33
N VAL A 37 -6.36 -5.41 -9.34
CA VAL A 37 -5.58 -5.23 -8.10
C VAL A 37 -6.02 -3.97 -7.35
N MET A 38 -6.26 -2.86 -8.06
CA MET A 38 -6.72 -1.61 -7.46
C MET A 38 -8.05 -1.79 -6.74
N ARG A 39 -9.03 -2.47 -7.34
CA ARG A 39 -10.33 -2.75 -6.67
C ARG A 39 -10.15 -3.46 -5.33
N ARG A 40 -9.14 -4.32 -5.19
CA ARG A 40 -8.81 -4.99 -3.91
C ARG A 40 -8.09 -4.05 -2.95
N MET A 41 -7.12 -3.29 -3.45
CA MET A 41 -6.31 -2.36 -2.65
C MET A 41 -7.10 -1.17 -2.09
N THR A 42 -8.21 -0.80 -2.74
CA THR A 42 -9.07 0.31 -2.32
C THR A 42 -10.29 -0.12 -1.51
N THR A 43 -10.36 -1.37 -1.07
CA THR A 43 -11.43 -1.80 -0.14
C THR A 43 -11.24 -1.16 1.22
N ASP A 44 -12.34 -0.85 1.91
CA ASP A 44 -12.30 -0.22 3.25
C ASP A 44 -11.46 -1.02 4.24
N GLY A 45 -11.51 -2.36 4.18
CA GLY A 45 -10.70 -3.23 5.03
C GLY A 45 -9.20 -3.07 4.80
N VAL A 46 -8.77 -2.99 3.53
CA VAL A 46 -7.35 -2.78 3.20
C VAL A 46 -6.90 -1.37 3.57
N LEU A 47 -7.70 -0.34 3.24
CA LEU A 47 -7.38 1.06 3.58
C LEU A 47 -7.31 1.28 5.09
N SER A 48 -8.23 0.68 5.86
CA SER A 48 -8.22 0.69 7.33
C SER A 48 -7.00 -0.02 7.90
N THR A 49 -6.59 -1.14 7.30
CA THR A 49 -5.38 -1.87 7.69
C THR A 49 -4.13 -1.02 7.46
N ILE A 50 -4.01 -0.38 6.29
CA ILE A 50 -2.89 0.53 5.98
C ILE A 50 -2.85 1.68 6.98
N ARG A 51 -4.00 2.31 7.24
CA ARG A 51 -4.12 3.42 8.18
C ARG A 51 -3.64 3.02 9.58
N SER A 52 -4.18 1.92 10.10
CA SER A 52 -3.85 1.42 11.44
C SER A 52 -2.35 1.10 11.57
N ALA A 53 -1.78 0.46 10.54
CA ALA A 53 -0.35 0.14 10.53
C ALA A 53 0.53 1.40 10.48
N TYR A 54 0.12 2.42 9.72
CA TYR A 54 0.84 3.68 9.61
C TYR A 54 0.76 4.49 10.91
N GLU A 55 -0.44 4.66 11.47
CA GLU A 55 -0.64 5.37 12.72
C GLU A 55 0.12 4.72 13.88
N PHE A 56 0.13 3.38 13.97
CA PHE A 56 0.93 2.64 14.95
C PHE A 56 2.44 2.91 14.84
N ARG A 57 2.96 3.08 13.62
CA ARG A 57 4.38 3.41 13.43
C ARG A 57 4.68 4.87 13.77
N CYS A 58 3.75 5.78 13.45
CA CYS A 58 3.86 7.17 13.86
C CYS A 58 3.90 7.32 15.39
N THR A 59 3.08 6.57 16.14
CA THR A 59 3.10 6.62 17.61
C THR A 59 4.40 6.07 18.21
N ARG A 60 5.08 5.16 17.51
CA ARG A 60 6.41 4.65 17.89
C ARG A 60 7.56 5.61 17.57
N GLY A 61 7.30 6.66 16.78
CA GLY A 61 8.34 7.57 16.31
C GLY A 61 9.22 6.97 15.21
N ASP A 62 8.74 5.96 14.47
CA ASP A 62 9.47 5.37 13.35
C ASP A 62 9.69 6.43 12.24
N ASP A 63 10.77 6.29 11.47
CA ASP A 63 10.99 7.10 10.28
C ASP A 63 9.85 6.92 9.27
N ARG A 64 9.33 8.03 8.75
CA ARG A 64 8.13 8.05 7.92
C ARG A 64 8.37 7.36 6.56
N PRO A 65 9.39 7.70 5.77
CA PRO A 65 9.73 6.97 4.55
C PRO A 65 9.89 5.46 4.76
N GLU A 66 10.62 5.04 5.80
CA GLU A 66 10.83 3.61 6.06
C GLU A 66 9.52 2.91 6.48
N SER A 67 8.68 3.59 7.27
CA SER A 67 7.36 3.09 7.66
C SER A 67 6.47 2.81 6.45
N ILE A 68 6.41 3.76 5.51
CA ILE A 68 5.64 3.64 4.26
C ILE A 68 6.12 2.43 3.45
N LYS A 69 7.44 2.28 3.30
CA LYS A 69 8.07 1.17 2.58
C LYS A 69 7.74 -0.18 3.22
N LEU A 70 7.92 -0.30 4.54
CA LEU A 70 7.66 -1.55 5.27
C LEU A 70 6.19 -1.98 5.20
N ILE A 71 5.27 -1.03 5.27
CA ILE A 71 3.83 -1.32 5.10
C ILE A 71 3.57 -1.82 3.68
N GLY A 72 4.11 -1.16 2.66
CA GLY A 72 3.97 -1.58 1.26
C GLY A 72 4.49 -3.00 1.00
N VAL A 73 5.71 -3.31 1.46
CA VAL A 73 6.29 -4.66 1.33
C VAL A 73 5.41 -5.72 1.99
N ARG A 74 4.91 -5.43 3.20
CA ARG A 74 4.03 -6.37 3.91
C ARG A 74 2.70 -6.59 3.18
N LEU A 75 2.13 -5.55 2.58
CA LEU A 75 0.91 -5.65 1.79
C LEU A 75 1.09 -6.49 0.52
N ILE A 76 2.21 -6.31 -0.19
CA ILE A 76 2.54 -7.15 -1.36
C ILE A 76 2.62 -8.61 -0.93
N ALA A 77 3.37 -8.92 0.13
CA ALA A 77 3.50 -10.29 0.62
C ALA A 77 2.15 -10.92 1.01
N GLU A 78 1.29 -10.18 1.71
CA GLU A 78 -0.03 -10.65 2.09
C GLU A 78 -0.95 -10.85 0.89
N TYR A 79 -0.86 -9.98 -0.10
CA TYR A 79 -1.59 -10.10 -1.35
C TYR A 79 -1.19 -11.37 -2.11
N CYS A 80 0.12 -11.60 -2.31
CA CYS A 80 0.63 -12.79 -2.98
C CYS A 80 0.17 -14.07 -2.28
N LYS A 81 0.23 -14.08 -0.94
CA LYS A 81 -0.21 -15.21 -0.11
C LYS A 81 -1.72 -15.47 -0.25
N THR A 82 -2.54 -14.43 -0.31
CA THR A 82 -4.00 -14.54 -0.31
C THR A 82 -4.56 -14.89 -1.68
N PHE A 83 -4.04 -14.28 -2.74
CA PHE A 83 -4.61 -14.36 -4.08
C PHE A 83 -3.82 -15.25 -5.04
N GLY A 84 -2.72 -15.85 -4.58
CA GLY A 84 -1.91 -16.77 -5.36
C GLY A 84 -1.11 -16.04 -6.43
N LEU A 85 0.01 -15.46 -6.02
CA LEU A 85 1.12 -15.09 -6.89
C LEU A 85 2.34 -15.95 -6.58
#